data_AF-A0A0Q4IK81-F1
#
_entry.id   AF-A0A0Q4IK81-F1
#
_cell.length_a   1.000
_cell.length_b   1.000
_cell.length_c   1.000
_cell.angle_alpha   90.00
_cell.angle_beta   90.00
_cell.angle_gamma   90.00
#
_symmetry.space_group_name_H-M   'P 1'
#
loop_
_entity.id
_entity.type
_entity.pdbx_description
1 polymer ?
#
loop_
_entity_poly.entity_id
_entity_poly.type
_entity_poly.pdbx_seq_one_letter_code
_entity_poly.pdbx_strand_id
1 'polypeptide(L)'
;MAPHTASRTPSPPISAIPPPATARHGPFAPPGLTTLDFQQAAHVLAVAGTVGLAYGFCAPRLDELKNAAFALNALGSNRQFVANGLWSADVDGGMAWTPLTSATFDCGLIGFDRDHAFIFWVEEED
;
A
#
# COMPACT_ATOMS: atom_id res chain seq x y z
N MET A 1 8.10 -50.15 45.26
CA MET A 1 7.67 -48.84 44.75
C MET A 1 8.74 -48.34 43.79
N ALA A 2 8.48 -48.35 42.48
CA ALA A 2 9.41 -47.87 41.45
C ALA A 2 8.92 -46.50 40.93
N PRO A 3 9.82 -45.55 40.61
CA PRO A 3 9.41 -44.25 40.09
C PRO A 3 9.12 -44.35 38.58
N HIS A 4 7.97 -43.80 38.17
CA HIS A 4 7.61 -43.62 36.77
C HIS A 4 8.38 -42.44 36.18
N THR A 5 9.30 -42.72 35.25
CA THR A 5 9.95 -41.70 34.42
C THR A 5 9.00 -41.31 33.28
N ALA A 6 8.38 -40.13 33.36
CA ALA A 6 7.59 -39.58 32.27
C ALA A 6 8.51 -39.03 31.19
N SER A 7 8.54 -39.68 30.02
CA SER A 7 9.26 -39.22 28.84
C SER A 7 8.52 -38.01 28.24
N ARG A 8 9.11 -36.81 28.31
CA ARG A 8 8.62 -35.62 27.62
C ARG A 8 9.09 -35.66 26.17
N THR A 9 8.17 -35.90 25.25
CA THR A 9 8.40 -35.70 23.81
C THR A 9 8.59 -34.20 23.54
N PRO A 10 9.64 -33.77 22.81
CA PRO A 10 9.80 -32.37 22.44
C PRO A 10 8.69 -31.94 21.48
N SER A 11 8.12 -30.76 21.71
CA SER A 11 7.17 -30.14 20.78
C SER A 11 7.87 -29.81 19.46
N PRO A 12 7.21 -30.00 18.31
CA PRO A 12 7.78 -29.63 17.02
C PRO A 12 7.98 -28.10 16.95
N PRO A 13 8.98 -27.62 16.20
CA PRO A 13 9.21 -26.19 16.03
C PRO A 13 8.00 -25.53 15.35
N ILE A 14 7.67 -24.31 15.80
CA ILE A 14 6.69 -23.42 15.17
C ILE A 14 7.27 -22.96 13.84
N SER A 15 7.25 -23.82 12.84
CA SER A 15 7.60 -23.48 11.47
C SER A 15 6.85 -24.44 10.56
N ALA A 16 5.93 -23.88 9.77
CA ALA A 16 5.11 -24.51 8.72
C ALA A 16 3.58 -24.57 8.91
N ILE A 17 2.98 -23.67 9.70
CA ILE A 17 1.55 -23.34 9.46
C ILE A 17 1.52 -22.07 8.61
N PRO A 18 1.38 -22.14 7.27
CA PRO A 18 1.07 -20.96 6.50
C PRO A 18 -0.26 -20.38 7.03
N PRO A 19 -0.36 -19.06 7.24
CA PRO A 19 -1.63 -18.47 7.65
C PRO A 19 -2.70 -18.86 6.62
N PRO A 20 -3.95 -19.13 7.04
CA PRO A 20 -5.01 -19.44 6.09
C PRO A 20 -5.13 -18.28 5.11
N ALA A 21 -4.82 -18.55 3.84
CA ALA A 21 -5.08 -17.61 2.75
C ALA A 21 -6.60 -17.52 2.58
N THR A 22 -7.24 -16.62 3.32
CA THR A 22 -8.67 -16.34 3.18
C THR A 22 -9.00 -15.64 1.86
N ALA A 23 -7.99 -15.05 1.20
CA ALA A 23 -8.13 -14.44 -0.11
C ALA A 23 -7.93 -15.47 -1.23
N ARG A 24 -8.90 -15.57 -2.15
CA ARG A 24 -8.82 -16.42 -3.36
C ARG A 24 -7.73 -15.98 -4.34
N HIS A 25 -7.26 -14.74 -4.20
CA HIS A 25 -6.25 -14.12 -5.04
C HIS A 25 -5.23 -13.39 -4.16
N GLY A 26 -3.97 -13.39 -4.58
CA GLY A 26 -2.94 -12.58 -3.91
C GLY A 26 -3.24 -11.08 -4.04
N PRO A 27 -2.73 -10.23 -3.14
CA PRO A 27 -3.03 -8.80 -3.12
C PRO A 27 -2.56 -8.03 -4.37
N PHE A 28 -1.67 -8.63 -5.17
CA PHE A 28 -1.15 -8.09 -6.44
C PHE A 28 -1.81 -8.71 -7.67
N ALA A 29 -2.70 -9.68 -7.50
CA ALA A 29 -3.44 -10.24 -8.62
C ALA A 29 -4.47 -9.21 -9.10
N PRO A 30 -4.62 -8.94 -10.41
CA PRO A 30 -5.53 -7.91 -10.91
C PRO A 30 -6.96 -8.06 -10.36
N PRO A 31 -7.63 -6.96 -9.96
CA PRO A 31 -7.21 -5.55 -10.01
C PRO A 31 -6.46 -5.07 -8.73
N GLY A 32 -5.69 -5.95 -8.09
CA GLY A 32 -5.00 -5.70 -6.83
C GLY A 32 -3.90 -4.65 -6.89
N LEU A 33 -3.26 -4.42 -5.74
CA LEU A 33 -2.27 -3.36 -5.52
C LEU A 33 -1.19 -3.33 -6.60
N THR A 34 -0.79 -2.11 -6.97
CA THR A 34 0.26 -1.88 -7.96
C THR A 34 1.53 -1.38 -7.31
N THR A 35 2.68 -1.95 -7.67
CA THR A 35 3.99 -1.49 -7.22
C THR A 35 4.37 -0.18 -7.92
N LEU A 36 4.83 0.79 -7.14
CA LEU A 36 5.21 2.12 -7.62
C LEU A 36 6.71 2.37 -7.49
N ASP A 37 7.24 3.18 -8.41
CA ASP A 37 8.52 3.85 -8.17
C ASP A 37 8.34 5.05 -7.22
N PHE A 38 9.46 5.68 -6.86
CA PHE A 38 9.44 6.82 -5.93
C PHE A 38 8.65 8.03 -6.45
N GLN A 39 8.73 8.32 -7.75
CA GLN A 39 8.05 9.47 -8.34
C GLN A 39 6.55 9.22 -8.35
N GLN A 40 6.11 8.03 -8.75
CA GLN A 40 4.73 7.59 -8.71
C GLN A 40 4.19 7.65 -7.27
N ALA A 41 4.92 7.09 -6.31
CA ALA A 41 4.53 7.13 -4.90
C ALA A 41 4.37 8.56 -4.36
N ALA A 42 5.25 9.47 -4.75
CA ALA A 42 5.14 10.88 -4.34
C ALA A 42 3.87 11.55 -4.91
N HIS A 43 3.49 11.26 -6.16
CA HIS A 43 2.26 11.76 -6.74
C HIS A 43 1.03 11.19 -6.03
N VAL A 44 1.00 9.87 -5.80
CA VAL A 44 -0.12 9.22 -5.12
C VAL A 44 -0.28 9.74 -3.69
N LEU A 45 0.82 9.88 -2.93
CA LEU A 45 0.76 10.46 -1.58
C LEU A 45 0.25 11.90 -1.60
N ALA A 46 0.68 12.71 -2.58
CA ALA A 46 0.22 14.08 -2.71
C ALA A 46 -1.27 14.14 -3.04
N VAL A 47 -1.76 13.30 -3.97
CA VAL A 47 -3.20 13.19 -4.27
C VAL A 47 -3.97 12.81 -3.01
N ALA A 48 -3.63 11.67 -2.39
CA ALA A 48 -4.34 11.17 -1.22
C ALA A 48 -4.37 12.20 -0.08
N GLY A 49 -3.29 12.97 0.11
CA GLY A 49 -3.19 13.93 1.21
C GLY A 49 -3.86 15.28 0.97
N THR A 50 -4.20 15.66 -0.27
CA THR A 50 -4.51 17.06 -0.59
C THR A 50 -5.63 17.29 -1.60
N VAL A 51 -6.03 16.26 -2.33
CA VAL A 51 -6.99 16.38 -3.44
C VAL A 51 -8.31 15.73 -3.03
N GLY A 52 -9.42 16.44 -3.22
CA GLY A 52 -10.75 15.85 -3.18
C GLY A 52 -10.91 14.89 -4.34
N LEU A 53 -11.27 13.64 -4.04
CA LEU A 53 -11.42 12.57 -5.01
C LEU A 53 -12.78 12.66 -5.72
N ALA A 54 -13.74 13.38 -5.14
CA ALA A 54 -15.04 13.62 -5.73
C ALA A 54 -15.02 14.63 -6.89
N TYR A 55 -15.72 14.29 -7.98
CA TYR A 55 -16.19 15.19 -9.04
C TYR A 55 -15.14 16.02 -9.82
N GLY A 56 -13.90 15.54 -10.04
CA GLY A 56 -12.97 16.31 -10.88
C GLY A 56 -11.58 15.71 -11.15
N PHE A 57 -10.73 16.55 -11.76
CA PHE A 57 -9.34 16.25 -12.10
C PHE A 57 -8.49 16.11 -10.82
N CYS A 58 -8.03 14.90 -10.57
CA CYS A 58 -7.31 14.57 -9.35
C CYS A 58 -5.79 14.79 -9.49
N ALA A 59 -5.35 16.06 -9.50
CA ALA A 59 -3.92 16.41 -9.58
C ALA A 59 -3.46 17.30 -8.42
N PRO A 60 -2.34 16.95 -7.75
CA PRO A 60 -1.82 17.74 -6.64
C PRO A 60 -1.07 18.98 -7.16
N ARG A 61 -0.98 20.01 -6.31
CA ARG A 61 -0.12 21.17 -6.58
C ARG A 61 1.36 20.78 -6.43
N LEU A 62 2.22 21.52 -7.12
CA LEU A 62 3.67 21.24 -7.12
C LEU A 62 4.30 21.22 -5.72
N ASP A 63 3.87 22.09 -4.81
CA ASP A 63 4.44 22.13 -3.46
C ASP A 63 3.96 20.95 -2.59
N GLU A 64 2.76 20.43 -2.85
CA GLU A 64 2.23 19.23 -2.19
C GLU A 64 3.02 17.99 -2.65
N LEU A 65 3.34 17.92 -3.93
CA LEU A 65 4.23 16.88 -4.48
C LEU A 65 5.63 16.93 -3.85
N LYS A 66 6.22 18.13 -3.68
CA LYS A 66 7.52 18.27 -3.01
C LYS A 66 7.46 17.80 -1.55
N ASN A 67 6.40 18.18 -0.82
CA ASN A 67 6.21 17.77 0.57
C ASN A 67 6.03 16.26 0.69
N ALA A 68 5.25 15.65 -0.20
CA ALA A 68 5.07 14.20 -0.27
C ALA A 68 6.41 13.50 -0.54
N ALA A 69 7.15 13.92 -1.57
CA ALA A 69 8.47 13.37 -1.89
C ALA A 69 9.44 13.51 -0.70
N PHE A 70 9.42 14.65 0.00
CA PHE A 70 10.22 14.84 1.21
C PHE A 70 9.85 13.85 2.31
N ALA A 71 8.55 13.66 2.57
CA ALA A 71 8.06 12.71 3.58
C ALA A 71 8.49 11.26 3.26
N LEU A 72 8.47 10.85 1.99
CA LEU A 72 8.89 9.50 1.58
C LEU A 72 10.38 9.21 1.83
N ASN A 73 11.21 10.24 2.03
CA ASN A 73 12.61 10.07 2.41
C ASN A 73 12.81 9.66 3.88
N ALA A 74 11.74 9.63 4.69
CA ALA A 74 11.78 9.02 6.01
C ALA A 74 12.04 7.49 5.92
N LEU A 75 11.69 6.86 4.79
CA LEU A 75 12.07 5.48 4.50
C LEU A 75 13.48 5.40 3.91
N GLY A 76 14.21 4.35 4.31
CA GLY A 76 15.55 4.04 3.85
C GLY A 76 15.65 3.69 2.36
N SER A 77 16.87 3.41 1.90
CA SER A 77 17.17 3.21 0.47
C SER A 77 16.46 2.02 -0.17
N ASN A 78 16.10 0.99 0.60
CA ASN A 78 15.44 -0.22 0.11
C ASN A 78 13.91 -0.16 0.24
N ARG A 79 13.36 1.06 0.21
CA ARG A 79 11.92 1.32 0.30
C ARG A 79 11.15 0.78 -0.89
N GLN A 80 9.94 0.30 -0.61
CA GLN A 80 8.97 -0.17 -1.58
C GLN A 80 7.66 0.58 -1.38
N PHE A 81 6.91 0.73 -2.48
CA PHE A 81 5.65 1.45 -2.51
C PHE A 81 4.61 0.65 -3.27
N VAL A 82 3.40 0.58 -2.73
CA VAL A 82 2.25 -0.04 -3.39
C VAL A 82 1.01 0.82 -3.20
N ALA A 83 0.14 0.87 -4.21
CA ALA A 83 -1.06 1.71 -4.20
C ALA A 83 -2.26 1.02 -4.83
N ASN A 84 -3.46 1.59 -4.61
CA ASN A 84 -4.72 1.17 -5.22
C ASN A 84 -5.03 1.88 -6.55
N GLY A 85 -4.00 2.32 -7.27
CA GLY A 85 -4.11 3.12 -8.49
C GLY A 85 -2.75 3.60 -8.98
N LEU A 86 -2.78 4.40 -10.03
CA LEU A 86 -1.59 4.91 -10.71
C LEU A 86 -1.72 6.40 -10.97
N TRP A 87 -0.58 7.10 -10.96
CA TRP A 87 -0.47 8.42 -11.56
C TRP A 87 -0.22 8.24 -13.06
N SER A 88 -1.27 8.37 -13.88
CA SER A 88 -1.21 8.08 -15.31
C SER A 88 -1.92 9.15 -16.13
N ALA A 89 -1.81 9.06 -17.45
CA ALA A 89 -2.67 9.85 -18.32
C ALA A 89 -4.14 9.46 -18.08
N ASP A 90 -4.98 10.47 -17.92
CA ASP A 90 -6.43 10.37 -17.91
C ASP A 90 -6.97 10.33 -19.36
N VAL A 91 -8.27 10.11 -19.52
CA VAL A 91 -8.98 10.03 -20.81
C VAL A 91 -8.75 11.26 -21.70
N ASP A 92 -8.56 12.43 -21.09
CA ASP A 92 -8.30 13.70 -21.79
C ASP A 92 -6.81 14.00 -22.01
N GLY A 93 -5.92 13.06 -21.68
CA GLY A 93 -4.47 13.16 -21.90
C GLY A 93 -3.69 13.98 -20.85
N GLY A 94 -4.37 14.56 -19.86
CA GLY A 94 -3.73 15.14 -18.67
C GLY A 94 -3.27 14.06 -17.70
N MET A 95 -2.17 14.29 -16.97
CA MET A 95 -1.75 13.36 -15.90
C MET A 95 -2.61 13.55 -14.65
N ALA A 96 -3.23 12.48 -14.17
CA ALA A 96 -4.09 12.49 -12.99
C ALA A 96 -3.96 11.18 -12.19
N TRP A 97 -4.57 11.14 -11.02
CA TRP A 97 -4.84 9.89 -10.32
C TRP A 97 -5.87 9.05 -11.07
N THR A 98 -5.51 7.81 -11.36
CA THR A 98 -6.36 6.80 -11.99
C THR A 98 -6.55 5.64 -11.01
N PRO A 99 -7.75 5.45 -10.44
CA PRO A 99 -8.01 4.34 -9.51
C PRO A 99 -8.00 2.98 -10.22
N LEU A 100 -7.66 1.91 -9.51
CA LEU A 100 -7.66 0.54 -10.05
C LEU A 100 -9.05 -0.03 -10.30
N THR A 101 -10.04 0.47 -9.56
CA THR A 101 -11.41 -0.01 -9.65
C THR A 101 -12.36 1.17 -9.74
N SER A 102 -13.60 0.90 -10.15
CA SER A 102 -14.69 1.88 -10.08
C SER A 102 -15.28 2.00 -8.66
N ALA A 103 -14.66 1.39 -7.64
CA ALA A 103 -15.04 1.65 -6.26
C ALA A 103 -14.79 3.13 -5.99
N THR A 104 -15.81 3.77 -5.43
CA THR A 104 -15.94 5.22 -5.40
C THR A 104 -14.90 5.86 -4.48
N PHE A 105 -14.21 6.86 -5.03
CA PHE A 105 -13.42 7.88 -4.33
C PHE A 105 -12.45 7.38 -3.26
N ASP A 106 -11.62 6.38 -3.57
CA ASP A 106 -10.51 5.95 -2.70
C ASP A 106 -9.11 6.19 -3.32
N CYS A 107 -8.16 6.59 -2.49
CA CYS A 107 -6.76 6.76 -2.86
C CYS A 107 -5.86 6.39 -1.70
N GLY A 108 -4.92 5.48 -1.96
CA GLY A 108 -4.10 4.89 -0.92
C GLY A 108 -2.67 4.59 -1.36
N LEU A 109 -1.73 4.89 -0.46
CA LEU A 109 -0.32 4.53 -0.57
C LEU A 109 0.13 3.75 0.66
N ILE A 110 0.79 2.63 0.42
CA ILE A 110 1.52 1.87 1.42
C ILE A 110 2.99 1.98 1.08
N GLY A 111 3.79 2.45 2.03
CA GLY A 111 5.25 2.55 1.89
C GLY A 111 5.94 1.81 3.02
N PHE A 112 6.98 1.04 2.71
CA PHE A 112 7.69 0.26 3.70
C PHE A 112 9.15 0.02 3.31
N ASP A 113 10.00 -0.14 4.32
CA ASP A 113 11.37 -0.63 4.21
C ASP A 113 11.62 -1.76 5.23
N ARG A 114 12.87 -2.01 5.61
CA ARG A 114 13.23 -3.06 6.58
C ARG A 114 12.77 -2.75 8.01
N ASP A 115 12.71 -1.48 8.38
CA ASP A 115 12.57 -1.00 9.76
C ASP A 115 11.27 -0.18 9.97
N HIS A 116 10.66 0.33 8.90
CA HIS A 116 9.51 1.23 8.95
C HIS A 116 8.45 0.84 7.92
N ALA A 117 7.20 1.13 8.24
CA ALA A 117 6.07 1.04 7.33
C ALA A 117 5.03 2.10 7.64
N PHE A 118 4.31 2.55 6.62
CA PHE A 118 3.13 3.40 6.76
C PHE A 118 2.04 2.98 5.77
N ILE A 119 0.81 3.30 6.13
CA ILE A 119 -0.35 3.26 5.25
C ILE A 119 -0.99 4.64 5.34
N PHE A 120 -1.22 5.26 4.20
CA PHE A 120 -2.01 6.47 4.07
C PHE A 120 -3.14 6.18 3.10
N TRP A 121 -4.38 6.22 3.58
CA TRP A 121 -5.55 5.83 2.81
C TRP A 121 -6.67 6.82 3.07
N VAL A 122 -7.22 7.36 1.99
CA VAL A 122 -8.38 8.25 2.03
C VAL A 122 -9.50 7.60 1.25
N GLU A 123 -10.68 7.66 1.84
CA GLU A 123 -11.95 7.30 1.25
C GLU A 123 -12.86 8.52 1.43
N GLU A 124 -13.51 8.94 0.35
CA GLU A 124 -14.46 10.05 0.35
C GLU A 124 -15.86 9.49 0.07
N GLU A 125 -16.81 9.80 0.95
CA GLU A 125 -18.24 9.48 0.76
C GLU A 125 -18.97 10.77 0.32
N ASP A 126 -19.97 10.62 -0.55
CA ASP A 126 -20.79 11.71 -1.11
C ASP A 126 -21.82 12.29 -0.13
#